data_AF-A0A1Y1MIT7-F1
#
_entry.id   AF-A0A1Y1MIT7-F1
#
_cell.length_a   1.000
_cell.length_b   1.000
_cell.length_c   1.000
_cell.angle_alpha   90.00
_cell.angle_beta   90.00
_cell.angle_gamma   90.00
#
_symmetry.space_group_name_H-M   'P 1'
#
loop_
_entity.id
_entity.type
_entity.pdbx_description
1 polymer ?
#
loop_
_entity_poly.entity_id
_entity_poly.type
_entity_poly.pdbx_seq_one_letter_code
_entity_poly.pdbx_strand_id
1 'polypeptide(L)'
;DIVLSLVNHNPKERLSSADLLKSGKLPVQMESETIRRTLAGLTDPSSPYYSKMLSTLFARPRDAARDYAWDMLGTQPSASELLNQGVVRSILTTIFRRHGALEMPRTSIYPRSSQYGENVVQVL
;
A
#
# COMPACT_ATOMS: atom_id res chain seq x y z
N ASP A 1 -22.11 19.49 31.14
CA ASP A 1 -21.01 20.34 31.69
C ASP A 1 -20.50 21.43 30.75
N ILE A 2 -20.27 21.17 29.47
CA ILE A 2 -19.77 22.18 28.50
C ILE A 2 -20.73 23.38 28.38
N VAL A 3 -22.03 23.11 28.17
CA VAL A 3 -23.05 24.17 28.02
C VAL A 3 -23.16 25.02 29.30
N LEU A 4 -23.16 24.38 30.47
CA LEU A 4 -23.17 25.08 31.76
C LEU A 4 -21.95 25.99 31.95
N SER A 5 -20.77 25.59 31.47
CA SER A 5 -19.55 26.41 31.55
C SER A 5 -19.55 27.62 30.61
N LEU A 6 -20.36 27.60 29.54
CA LEU A 6 -20.50 28.69 28.57
C LEU A 6 -21.61 29.69 28.94
N VAL A 7 -22.61 29.24 29.71
CA VAL A 7 -23.79 30.03 30.09
C VAL A 7 -23.67 30.63 31.51
N ASN A 8 -22.52 30.43 32.19
CA ASN A 8 -22.31 30.99 33.53
C ASN A 8 -22.41 32.53 33.52
N HIS A 9 -23.21 33.08 34.44
CA HIS A 9 -23.48 34.52 34.57
C HIS A 9 -22.26 35.30 35.06
N ASN A 10 -21.36 34.66 35.82
CA ASN A 10 -20.10 35.26 36.24
C ASN A 10 -19.06 35.21 35.10
N PRO A 11 -18.64 36.36 34.52
CA PRO A 11 -17.72 36.39 33.39
C PRO A 11 -16.32 35.87 33.72
N LYS A 12 -15.92 35.82 34.99
CA LYS A 12 -14.62 35.27 35.41
C LYS A 12 -14.58 33.74 35.44
N GLU A 13 -15.73 33.10 35.62
CA GLU A 13 -15.87 31.64 35.63
C GLU A 13 -16.35 31.08 34.29
N ARG A 14 -16.75 31.96 33.37
CA ARG A 14 -17.11 31.62 32.00
C ARG A 14 -15.84 31.30 31.22
N LEU A 15 -15.71 30.06 30.78
CA LEU A 15 -14.58 29.64 29.96
C LEU A 15 -14.63 30.37 28.60
N SER A 16 -13.52 30.96 28.19
CA SER A 16 -13.35 31.48 26.84
C SER A 16 -13.27 30.34 25.82
N SER A 17 -13.51 30.62 24.55
CA SER A 17 -13.38 29.64 23.46
C SER A 17 -11.98 29.00 23.43
N ALA A 18 -10.93 29.77 23.73
CA ALA A 18 -9.56 29.27 23.82
C ALA A 18 -9.35 28.31 25.00
N ASP A 19 -9.99 28.56 26.14
CA ASP A 19 -9.87 27.74 27.34
C ASP A 19 -10.72 26.47 27.23
N LEU A 20 -11.85 26.53 26.53
CA LEU A 20 -12.67 25.36 26.21
C LEU A 20 -11.90 24.38 25.31
N LEU A 21 -11.19 24.87 24.30
CA LEU A 21 -10.34 24.06 23.42
C LEU A 21 -9.22 23.36 24.19
N LYS A 22 -8.65 24.01 25.21
CA LYS A 22 -7.59 23.44 26.06
C LYS A 22 -8.12 22.53 27.18
N SER A 23 -9.40 22.63 27.53
CA SER A 23 -10.01 21.91 28.66
C SER A 23 -10.15 20.39 28.45
N GLY A 24 -9.92 19.88 27.24
CA GLY A 24 -10.04 18.45 26.92
C GLY A 24 -11.48 17.91 26.99
N LYS A 25 -12.47 18.77 27.24
CA LYS A 25 -13.89 18.40 27.34
C LYS A 25 -14.55 18.17 25.99
N LEU A 26 -13.91 18.59 24.90
CA LEU A 26 -14.42 18.40 23.55
C LEU A 26 -14.19 16.95 23.10
N PRO A 27 -15.21 16.29 22.50
CA PRO A 27 -15.07 14.93 22.01
C PRO A 27 -13.97 14.84 20.95
N VAL A 28 -13.23 13.73 21.00
CA VAL A 28 -11.94 13.43 20.31
C VAL A 28 -12.02 13.40 18.77
N GLN A 29 -13.06 13.96 18.16
CA GLN A 29 -13.26 13.98 16.70
C GLN A 29 -12.19 14.76 15.92
N MET A 30 -11.27 15.44 16.60
CA MET A 30 -10.09 16.12 16.03
C MET A 30 -8.98 15.17 15.53
N GLU A 31 -9.01 13.88 15.89
CA GLU A 31 -8.07 12.90 15.30
C GLU A 31 -8.25 12.81 13.78
N SER A 32 -9.50 12.88 13.30
CA SER A 32 -9.81 12.80 11.87
C SER A 32 -9.21 13.94 11.05
N GLU A 33 -9.15 15.16 11.60
CA GLU A 33 -8.56 16.32 10.93
C GLU A 33 -7.03 16.25 10.93
N THR A 34 -6.43 15.69 11.98
CA THR A 34 -4.98 15.46 12.04
C THR A 34 -4.57 14.40 11.01
N ILE A 35 -5.32 13.31 10.92
CA ILE A 35 -5.12 12.27 9.90
C ILE A 35 -5.36 12.83 8.49
N ARG A 36 -6.38 13.66 8.27
CA ARG A 36 -6.63 14.30 6.97
C ARG A 36 -5.51 15.26 6.57
N ARG A 37 -4.97 16.04 7.51
CA ARG A 37 -3.84 16.95 7.25
C ARG A 37 -2.55 16.18 6.98
N THR A 38 -2.29 15.06 7.66
CA THR A 38 -1.15 14.20 7.33
C THR A 38 -1.34 13.47 6.00
N LEU A 39 -2.57 13.06 5.65
CA LEU A 39 -2.91 12.50 4.32
C LEU A 39 -2.78 13.53 3.20
N ALA A 40 -3.08 14.80 3.46
CA ALA A 40 -2.83 15.89 2.50
C ALA A 40 -1.32 16.18 2.36
N GLY A 41 -0.54 16.01 3.43
CA GLY A 41 0.91 16.06 3.38
C GLY A 41 1.57 14.87 2.65
N LEU A 42 0.82 13.79 2.38
CA LEU A 42 1.27 12.63 1.60
C LEU A 42 1.28 12.89 0.09
N THR A 43 0.50 13.87 -0.39
CA THR A 43 0.51 14.27 -1.81
C THR A 43 1.65 15.20 -2.18
N ASP A 44 2.40 15.71 -1.18
CA ASP A 44 3.52 16.62 -1.40
C ASP A 44 4.87 15.88 -1.28
N PRO A 45 5.59 15.66 -2.39
CA PRO A 45 6.90 15.02 -2.39
C PRO A 45 7.99 15.81 -1.65
N SER A 46 7.75 17.09 -1.37
CA SER A 46 8.71 17.96 -0.65
C SER A 46 8.64 17.82 0.87
N SER A 47 7.65 17.09 1.39
CA SER A 47 7.47 16.90 2.83
C SER A 47 8.59 16.03 3.42
N PRO A 48 9.24 16.46 4.53
CA PRO A 48 10.29 15.69 5.20
C PRO A 48 9.79 14.35 5.77
N TYR A 49 8.48 14.16 5.88
CA TYR A 49 7.85 12.93 6.38
C TYR A 49 7.50 11.92 5.28
N TYR A 50 7.55 12.33 4.00
CA TYR A 50 7.14 11.52 2.85
C TYR A 50 7.92 10.19 2.75
N SER A 51 9.26 10.26 2.82
CA SER A 51 10.13 9.08 2.74
C SER A 51 9.90 8.08 3.88
N LYS A 52 9.79 8.58 5.13
CA LYS A 52 9.56 7.72 6.30
C LYS A 52 8.19 7.03 6.21
N MET A 53 7.15 7.73 5.77
CA MET A 53 5.84 7.13 5.60
C MET A 53 5.79 6.10 4.47
N LEU A 54 6.41 6.37 3.31
CA LEU A 54 6.54 5.38 2.24
C LEU A 54 7.25 4.13 2.73
N SER A 55 8.37 4.29 3.43
CA SER A 55 9.08 3.13 4.00
C SER A 55 8.17 2.33 4.94
N THR A 56 7.33 2.97 5.75
CA THR A 56 6.40 2.24 6.64
C THR A 56 5.25 1.55 5.90
N LEU A 57 4.72 2.17 4.83
CA LEU A 57 3.66 1.56 4.02
C LEU A 57 4.17 0.33 3.25
N PHE A 58 5.40 0.41 2.75
CA PHE A 58 6.02 -0.66 1.97
C PHE A 58 6.89 -1.62 2.81
N ALA A 59 7.10 -1.35 4.10
CA ALA A 59 7.78 -2.26 5.03
C ALA A 59 6.94 -3.46 5.44
N ARG A 60 5.71 -3.62 4.89
CA ARG A 60 4.89 -4.77 5.19
C ARG A 60 5.63 -6.05 4.78
N PRO A 61 5.88 -6.99 5.71
CA PRO A 61 6.54 -8.24 5.39
C PRO A 61 5.72 -8.97 4.32
N ARG A 62 6.38 -9.32 3.22
CA ARG A 62 5.76 -10.12 2.16
C ARG A 62 5.60 -11.53 2.68
N ASP A 63 4.36 -11.99 2.70
CA ASP A 63 4.06 -13.38 2.99
C ASP A 63 4.43 -14.19 1.74
N ALA A 64 5.53 -14.95 1.83
CA ALA A 64 6.01 -15.76 0.71
C ALA A 64 4.93 -16.72 0.21
N ALA A 65 4.07 -17.23 1.09
CA ALA A 65 2.96 -18.10 0.71
C ALA A 65 1.92 -17.36 -0.18
N ARG A 66 1.69 -16.07 0.07
CA ARG A 66 0.84 -15.23 -0.79
C ARG A 66 1.47 -14.93 -2.13
N ASP A 67 2.79 -14.74 -2.19
CA ASP A 67 3.50 -14.54 -3.46
C ASP A 67 3.43 -15.82 -4.31
N TYR A 68 3.57 -17.00 -3.70
CA TYR A 68 3.42 -18.28 -4.40
C TYR A 68 1.97 -18.57 -4.84
N ALA A 69 0.98 -18.16 -4.04
CA ALA A 69 -0.43 -18.37 -4.34
C ALA A 69 -1.09 -17.18 -5.05
N TRP A 70 -0.31 -16.22 -5.56
CA TRP A 70 -0.82 -14.98 -6.17
C TRP A 70 -1.83 -15.27 -7.30
N ASP A 71 -1.51 -16.23 -8.16
CA ASP A 71 -2.39 -16.65 -9.26
C ASP A 71 -3.56 -17.54 -8.80
N MET A 72 -3.49 -18.08 -7.57
CA MET A 72 -4.48 -19.03 -7.05
C MET A 72 -5.80 -18.35 -6.65
N LEU A 73 -5.74 -17.05 -6.28
CA LEU A 73 -6.91 -16.20 -6.04
C LEU A 73 -7.21 -15.26 -7.22
N GLY A 74 -6.47 -15.37 -8.33
CA GLY A 74 -6.67 -14.55 -9.51
C GLY A 74 -8.06 -14.80 -10.12
N THR A 75 -8.77 -13.74 -10.46
CA THR A 75 -9.96 -13.85 -11.32
C THR A 75 -9.51 -14.33 -12.70
N GLN A 76 -10.25 -15.27 -13.29
CA GLN A 76 -9.94 -15.75 -14.64
C GLN A 76 -9.95 -14.57 -15.61
N PRO A 77 -8.89 -14.40 -16.43
CA PRO A 77 -8.80 -13.26 -17.32
C PRO A 77 -9.94 -13.29 -18.34
N SER A 78 -10.50 -12.11 -18.60
CA SER A 78 -11.50 -11.90 -19.65
C SER A 78 -10.92 -12.17 -21.05
N ALA A 79 -11.78 -12.43 -22.03
CA ALA A 79 -11.36 -12.66 -23.41
C ALA A 79 -10.54 -11.48 -23.99
N SER A 80 -10.89 -10.25 -23.60
CA SER A 80 -10.14 -9.05 -23.96
C SER A 80 -8.75 -9.01 -23.34
N GLU A 81 -8.60 -9.42 -22.07
CA GLU A 81 -7.31 -9.47 -21.40
C GLU A 81 -6.40 -10.53 -22.02
N LEU A 82 -6.94 -11.70 -22.36
CA LEU A 82 -6.19 -12.75 -23.05
C LEU A 82 -5.69 -12.29 -24.43
N LEU A 83 -6.52 -11.57 -25.19
CA LEU A 83 -6.11 -10.99 -26.47
C LEU A 83 -4.99 -9.97 -26.29
N ASN A 84 -5.13 -9.07 -25.31
CA ASN A 84 -4.11 -8.08 -24.98
C ASN A 84 -2.80 -8.74 -24.55
N GLN A 85 -2.85 -9.79 -23.74
CA GLN A 85 -1.67 -10.58 -23.36
C GLN A 85 -0.97 -11.20 -24.58
N GLY A 86 -1.72 -11.71 -25.55
CA GLY A 86 -1.18 -12.23 -26.81
C GLY A 86 -0.44 -11.15 -27.62
N VAL A 87 -1.03 -9.95 -27.74
CA VAL A 87 -0.40 -8.80 -28.41
C VAL A 87 0.88 -8.39 -27.70
N VAL A 88 0.83 -8.23 -26.37
CA VAL A 88 2.00 -7.86 -25.55
C VAL A 88 3.12 -8.89 -25.71
N ARG A 89 2.80 -10.19 -25.65
CA ARG A 89 3.77 -11.27 -25.87
C ARG A 89 4.44 -11.13 -27.23
N SER A 90 3.68 -10.90 -28.30
CA SER A 90 4.24 -10.78 -29.66
C SER A 90 5.23 -9.61 -29.79
N ILE A 91 4.92 -8.47 -29.16
CA ILE A 91 5.78 -7.28 -29.15
C ILE A 91 7.07 -7.58 -28.38
N LEU A 92 6.95 -8.13 -27.17
CA LEU A 92 8.10 -8.48 -26.35
C LEU A 92 9.01 -9.50 -27.05
N THR A 93 8.45 -10.56 -27.64
CA THR A 93 9.23 -11.54 -28.40
C THR A 93 9.98 -10.89 -29.55
N THR A 94 9.36 -9.93 -30.24
CA THR A 94 10.02 -9.18 -31.34
C THR A 94 11.19 -8.35 -30.82
N ILE A 95 11.01 -7.64 -29.70
CA ILE A 95 12.07 -6.86 -29.05
C ILE A 95 13.22 -7.79 -28.64
N PHE A 96 12.93 -8.90 -27.96
CA PHE A 96 13.94 -9.84 -27.49
C PHE A 96 14.72 -10.48 -28.65
N ARG A 97 14.05 -10.87 -29.73
CA ARG A 97 14.70 -11.40 -30.93
C ARG A 97 15.63 -10.39 -31.58
N ARG A 98 15.27 -9.10 -31.59
CA ARG A 98 16.14 -8.02 -32.09
C ARG A 98 17.43 -7.89 -31.28
N HIS A 99 17.41 -8.27 -30.00
CA HIS A 99 18.58 -8.30 -29.12
C HIS A 99 19.28 -9.67 -29.09
N GLY A 100 18.93 -10.59 -30.00
CA GLY A 100 19.54 -11.92 -30.11
C GLY A 100 19.03 -12.95 -29.10
N ALA A 101 17.97 -12.65 -28.33
CA ALA A 101 17.37 -13.61 -27.43
C ALA A 101 16.46 -14.60 -28.19
N LEU A 102 16.54 -15.87 -27.80
CA LEU A 102 15.73 -16.96 -28.33
C LEU A 102 14.68 -17.39 -27.31
N GLU A 103 13.44 -17.60 -27.78
CA GLU A 103 12.39 -18.16 -26.94
C GLU A 103 12.65 -19.64 -26.69
N MET A 104 12.76 -20.02 -25.41
CA MET A 104 13.00 -21.40 -25.00
C MET A 104 11.84 -21.85 -24.10
N PRO A 105 11.17 -22.98 -24.42
CA PRO A 105 10.16 -23.54 -23.53
C PRO A 105 10.85 -23.97 -22.23
N ARG A 106 10.41 -23.41 -21.11
CA ARG A 106 10.88 -23.77 -19.77
C ARG A 106 9.87 -24.71 -19.13
N THR A 107 10.32 -25.89 -18.71
CA THR A 107 9.51 -26.78 -17.88
C THR A 107 9.33 -26.15 -16.49
N SER A 108 8.18 -26.36 -15.83
CA SER A 108 8.04 -25.88 -14.45
C SER A 108 8.82 -26.74 -13.45
N ILE A 109 9.19 -27.95 -13.85
CA ILE A 109 9.91 -28.93 -13.03
C ILE A 109 11.32 -29.06 -13.60
N TYR A 110 12.30 -29.06 -12.70
CA TYR A 110 13.72 -29.22 -13.03
C TYR A 110 14.34 -30.30 -12.12
N PRO A 111 15.39 -31.00 -12.59
CA PRO A 111 16.15 -31.92 -11.74
C PRO A 111 16.78 -31.17 -10.56
N ARG A 112 16.95 -31.83 -9.40
CA ARG A 112 17.62 -31.23 -8.23
C ARG A 112 19.04 -30.78 -8.59
N SER A 113 19.41 -29.56 -8.23
CA SER A 113 20.77 -29.01 -8.41
C SER A 113 21.12 -28.08 -7.25
N SER A 114 22.39 -28.07 -6.86
CA SER A 114 22.94 -27.14 -5.86
C SER A 114 23.00 -25.69 -6.36
N GLN A 115 22.75 -25.45 -7.65
CA GLN A 115 22.75 -24.12 -8.25
C GLN A 115 21.45 -23.35 -8.02
N TYR A 116 20.39 -24.02 -7.57
CA TYR A 116 19.13 -23.35 -7.26
C TYR A 116 19.16 -22.75 -5.85
N GLY A 117 18.71 -21.49 -5.71
CA GLY A 117 18.63 -20.80 -4.42
C GLY A 117 17.44 -21.23 -3.56
N GLU A 118 17.18 -20.47 -2.49
CA GLU A 118 16.15 -20.77 -1.48
C GLU A 118 14.69 -20.74 -2.00
N ASN A 119 14.46 -20.27 -3.23
CA ASN A 119 13.12 -20.12 -3.82
C ASN A 119 12.65 -21.36 -4.61
N VAL A 120 13.14 -22.56 -4.27
CA VAL A 120 12.76 -23.79 -4.97
C VAL A 120 12.05 -24.76 -4.04
N VAL A 121 10.84 -25.16 -4.44
CA VAL A 121 10.07 -26.22 -3.77
C VAL A 121 10.53 -27.58 -4.31
N GLN A 122 11.00 -28.45 -3.41
CA GLN A 122 11.40 -29.81 -3.76
C GLN A 122 10.21 -30.75 -3.58
N VAL A 123 9.87 -31.50 -4.64
CA VAL A 123 8.87 -32.57 -4.58
C VAL A 123 9.60 -33.88 -4.29
N LEU A 124 9.04 -34.69 -3.37
CA LEU A 124 9.63 -35.92 -2.83
C LEU A 124 9.91 -36.99 -3.90
#